data_AF-A0A8T4NC30-F1
#
_entry.id   AF-A0A8T4NC30-F1
#
_cell.length_a   1.000
_cell.length_b   1.000
_cell.length_c   1.000
_cell.angle_alpha   90.00
_cell.angle_beta   90.00
_cell.angle_gamma   90.00
#
_symmetry.space_group_name_H-M   'P 1'
#
loop_
_entity.id
_entity.type
_entity.pdbx_description
1 polymer ?
#
loop_
_entity_poly.entity_id
_entity_poly.type
_entity_poly.pdbx_seq_one_letter_code
_entity_poly.pdbx_strand_id
1 'polypeptide(L)'
;MAIVVEISKKGTPVFKSAKGFDISSEEIEKATVLDELVKKEIIQLSGRLKNSKEKNLSSMKDKSPTYWEFGSVIRKIYESKVDPSEKTLFWKTIELRAPKELLAKNRGPNRIHVEYCFRLAGYPKKEASKMKWSEWVYVFDSPAINRETRFDKWFKLKMQDESELLKRKNVRLFVQCLNTMLGGAETADLSDDELYRCYNAAWEVSKRIIEKNMDKNKIKENLENLMKNRNDVGELIMESISVKDFVKRTVKN
;
A
#
# COMPACT_ATOMS: atom_id res chain seq x y z
N MET A 1 21.72 -8.82 11.90
CA MET A 1 21.33 -7.91 13.01
C MET A 1 20.10 -8.51 13.66
N ALA A 2 19.80 -8.20 14.91
CA ALA A 2 18.52 -8.54 15.52
C ALA A 2 17.57 -7.34 15.55
N ILE A 3 16.33 -7.59 15.96
CA ILE A 3 15.24 -6.63 16.09
C ILE A 3 14.55 -6.81 17.45
N VAL A 4 14.24 -5.70 18.12
CA VAL A 4 13.38 -5.72 19.32
C VAL A 4 11.93 -5.91 18.88
N VAL A 5 11.31 -7.02 19.28
CA VAL A 5 9.94 -7.37 18.85
C VAL A 5 8.91 -7.30 19.97
N GLU A 6 9.35 -7.26 21.23
CA GLU A 6 8.49 -7.26 22.41
C GLU A 6 9.25 -6.68 23.61
N ILE A 7 8.50 -6.14 24.58
CA ILE A 7 9.00 -5.87 25.93
C ILE A 7 8.38 -6.90 26.87
N SER A 8 9.22 -7.71 27.52
CA SER A 8 8.77 -8.70 28.50
C SER A 8 8.06 -8.04 29.69
N LYS A 9 7.33 -8.83 30.49
CA LYS A 9 6.67 -8.36 31.72
C LYS A 9 7.62 -7.68 32.72
N LYS A 10 8.91 -7.98 32.65
CA LYS A 10 9.97 -7.39 33.50
C LYS A 10 10.58 -6.10 32.93
N GLY A 11 10.08 -5.62 31.79
CA GLY A 11 10.62 -4.45 31.10
C GLY A 11 11.83 -4.75 30.19
N THR A 12 12.30 -6.00 30.13
CA THR A 12 13.45 -6.39 29.31
C THR A 12 13.05 -6.55 27.83
N PRO A 13 13.77 -5.94 26.87
CA PRO A 13 13.57 -6.16 25.45
C PRO A 13 13.77 -7.61 25.04
N VAL A 14 12.91 -8.12 24.16
CA VAL A 14 13.02 -9.43 23.54
C VAL A 14 13.49 -9.25 22.09
N PHE A 15 14.60 -9.90 21.76
CA PHE A 15 15.24 -9.81 20.45
C PHE A 15 14.87 -11.00 19.58
N LYS A 16 14.70 -10.76 18.28
CA LYS A 16 14.60 -11.81 17.25
C LYS A 16 15.46 -11.46 16.05
N SER A 17 15.95 -12.48 15.37
CA SER A 17 16.68 -12.37 14.11
C SER A 17 16.03 -13.28 13.08
N ALA A 18 15.93 -12.83 11.83
CA ALA A 18 15.49 -13.68 10.73
C ALA A 18 16.49 -14.82 10.45
N LYS A 19 17.74 -14.69 10.92
CA LYS A 19 18.83 -15.67 10.71
C LYS A 19 18.82 -16.83 11.72
N GLY A 20 18.04 -16.78 12.79
CA GLY A 20 17.94 -17.88 13.77
C GLY A 20 18.00 -17.44 15.24
N PHE A 21 18.30 -18.41 16.12
CA PHE A 21 18.24 -18.26 17.58
C PHE A 21 19.52 -17.68 18.21
N ASP A 22 20.68 -17.88 17.60
CA ASP A 22 21.96 -17.41 18.14
C ASP A 22 22.19 -15.94 17.77
N ILE A 23 21.67 -15.05 18.61
CA ILE A 23 21.83 -13.61 18.46
C ILE A 23 23.11 -13.18 19.19
N SER A 24 24.09 -12.68 18.45
CA SER A 24 25.35 -12.20 19.03
C SER A 24 25.19 -10.89 19.82
N SER A 25 26.14 -10.58 20.71
CA SER A 25 26.16 -9.31 21.46
C SER A 25 26.20 -8.08 20.54
N GLU A 26 26.93 -8.14 19.42
CA GLU A 26 26.97 -7.07 18.42
C GLU A 26 25.58 -6.86 17.77
N GLU A 27 24.86 -7.95 17.50
CA GLU A 27 23.51 -7.86 16.95
C GLU A 27 22.50 -7.29 17.94
N ILE A 28 22.64 -7.61 19.24
CA ILE A 28 21.86 -7.00 20.32
C ILE A 28 22.13 -5.50 20.42
N GLU A 29 23.39 -5.09 20.33
CA GLU A 29 23.78 -3.68 20.36
C GLU A 29 23.15 -2.92 19.19
N LYS A 30 23.31 -3.42 17.96
CA LYS A 30 22.68 -2.84 16.77
C LYS A 30 21.16 -2.76 16.88
N ALA A 31 20.51 -3.80 17.41
CA ALA A 31 19.07 -3.83 17.63
C ALA A 31 18.62 -2.76 18.65
N THR A 32 19.40 -2.59 19.72
CA THR A 32 19.13 -1.62 20.78
C THR A 32 19.27 -0.19 20.27
N VAL A 33 20.32 0.10 19.49
CA VAL A 33 20.52 1.40 18.84
C VAL A 33 19.38 1.72 17.88
N LEU A 34 18.95 0.76 17.08
CA LEU A 34 17.82 0.91 16.17
C LEU A 34 16.50 1.19 16.92
N ASP A 35 16.24 0.45 17.99
CA ASP A 35 15.03 0.58 18.79
C ASP A 35 14.96 1.94 19.52
N GLU A 36 16.06 2.43 20.10
CA GLU A 36 16.10 3.77 20.69
C GLU A 36 15.94 4.87 19.64
N LEU A 37 16.48 4.69 18.43
CA LEU A 37 16.23 5.59 17.31
C LEU A 37 14.74 5.64 16.94
N VAL A 38 14.10 4.48 16.78
CA VAL A 38 12.66 4.37 16.49
C VAL A 38 11.84 5.09 17.56
N LYS A 39 12.11 4.80 18.83
CA LYS A 39 11.45 5.41 19.97
C LYS A 39 11.60 6.93 19.98
N LYS A 40 12.82 7.43 19.77
CA LYS A 40 13.10 8.88 19.70
C LYS A 40 12.30 9.56 18.58
N GLU A 41 12.35 9.02 17.37
CA GLU A 41 11.69 9.61 16.20
C GLU A 41 10.16 9.59 16.33
N ILE A 42 9.59 8.51 16.88
CA ILE A 42 8.15 8.41 17.16
C ILE A 42 7.71 9.41 18.25
N ILE A 43 8.50 9.59 19.31
CA ILE A 43 8.21 10.59 20.36
C ILE A 43 8.22 11.99 19.74
N GLN A 44 9.22 12.31 18.92
CA GLN A 44 9.31 13.60 18.24
C GLN A 44 8.14 13.84 17.29
N LEU A 45 7.75 12.84 16.49
CA LEU A 45 6.54 12.90 15.67
C LEU A 45 5.30 13.18 16.52
N SER A 46 5.11 12.41 17.58
CA SER A 46 3.95 12.56 18.47
C SER A 46 3.88 13.96 19.09
N GLY A 47 5.03 14.53 19.49
CA GLY A 47 5.12 15.91 19.96
C GLY A 47 4.71 16.93 18.90
N ARG A 48 5.20 16.78 17.66
CA ARG A 48 4.83 17.65 16.53
C ARG A 48 3.33 17.59 16.23
N LEU A 49 2.75 16.38 16.19
CA LEU A 49 1.33 16.20 15.91
C LEU A 49 0.45 16.82 16.99
N LYS A 50 0.80 16.67 18.28
CA LYS A 50 0.08 17.30 19.41
C LYS A 50 0.13 18.83 19.36
N ASN A 51 1.24 19.41 18.91
CA ASN A 51 1.42 20.86 18.81
C ASN A 51 0.77 21.46 17.56
N SER A 52 0.44 20.63 16.57
CA SER A 52 -0.35 21.05 15.40
C SER A 52 -1.84 21.18 15.76
N LYS A 53 -2.65 21.79 14.86
CA LYS A 53 -4.12 21.86 15.02
C LYS A 53 -4.79 20.45 15.00
N GLU A 54 -4.04 19.39 14.77
CA GLU A 54 -4.50 17.98 14.76
C GLU A 54 -4.56 17.36 16.16
N LYS A 55 -5.05 18.11 17.15
CA LYS A 55 -5.01 17.72 18.58
C LYS A 55 -5.68 16.39 18.92
N ASN A 56 -6.49 15.81 18.01
CA ASN A 56 -7.15 14.52 18.21
C ASN A 56 -7.27 13.73 16.88
N LEU A 57 -6.32 12.82 16.64
CA LEU A 57 -6.32 11.85 15.53
C LEU A 57 -7.62 11.03 15.45
N SER A 58 -8.25 10.74 16.58
CA SER A 58 -9.51 10.00 16.67
C SER A 58 -10.70 10.78 16.10
N SER A 59 -10.68 12.11 16.16
CA SER A 59 -11.74 12.99 15.64
C SER A 59 -11.45 13.56 14.25
N MET A 60 -10.29 13.26 13.67
CA MET A 60 -9.95 13.75 12.33
C MET A 60 -10.83 13.07 11.27
N LYS A 61 -11.47 13.90 10.45
CA LYS A 61 -12.30 13.46 9.31
C LYS A 61 -11.48 12.72 8.25
N ASP A 62 -10.20 13.03 8.13
CA ASP A 62 -9.25 12.33 7.28
C ASP A 62 -7.92 12.14 8.01
N LYS A 63 -7.44 10.90 8.06
CA LYS A 63 -6.21 10.50 8.76
C LYS A 63 -5.02 10.35 7.81
N SER A 64 -5.23 10.49 6.50
CA SER A 64 -4.18 10.27 5.49
C SER A 64 -2.95 11.15 5.70
N PRO A 65 -3.07 12.48 5.96
CA PRO A 65 -1.89 13.32 6.18
C PRO A 65 -1.06 12.84 7.38
N THR A 66 -1.71 12.52 8.50
CA THR A 66 -1.03 12.06 9.70
C THR A 66 -0.39 10.68 9.52
N TYR A 67 -1.09 9.74 8.87
CA TYR A 67 -0.52 8.43 8.55
C TYR A 67 0.59 8.49 7.50
N TRP A 68 0.56 9.46 6.59
CA TRP A 68 1.68 9.74 5.70
C TRP A 68 2.90 10.24 6.47
N GLU A 69 2.73 11.15 7.43
CA GLU A 69 3.85 11.63 8.27
C GLU A 69 4.44 10.51 9.13
N PHE A 70 3.58 9.67 9.72
CA PHE A 70 4.01 8.48 10.43
C PHE A 70 4.79 7.53 9.52
N GLY A 71 4.24 7.23 8.34
CA GLY A 71 4.90 6.44 7.32
C GLY A 71 6.26 6.98 6.88
N SER A 72 6.39 8.30 6.77
CA SER A 72 7.63 8.95 6.33
C SER A 72 8.75 8.78 7.35
N VAL A 73 8.44 8.88 8.64
CA VAL A 73 9.40 8.58 9.72
C VAL A 73 9.83 7.11 9.66
N ILE A 74 8.87 6.19 9.56
CA ILE A 74 9.14 4.76 9.44
C ILE A 74 10.05 4.48 8.24
N ARG A 75 9.73 5.08 7.09
CA ARG A 75 10.43 4.87 5.83
C ARG A 75 11.88 5.31 5.89
N LYS A 76 12.14 6.50 6.44
CA LYS A 76 13.50 7.02 6.64
C LYS A 76 14.37 6.02 7.42
N ILE A 77 13.83 5.43 8.50
CA ILE A 77 14.56 4.45 9.32
C ILE A 77 14.70 3.12 8.56
N TYR A 78 13.61 2.61 7.99
CA TYR A 78 13.56 1.34 7.27
C TYR A 78 14.55 1.27 6.10
N GLU A 79 14.65 2.35 5.32
CA GLU A 79 15.51 2.38 4.13
C GLU A 79 16.99 2.60 4.46
N SER A 80 17.30 3.26 5.58
CA SER A 80 18.68 3.66 5.91
C SER A 80 19.35 2.86 7.02
N LYS A 81 18.60 2.20 7.90
CA LYS A 81 19.13 1.57 9.12
C LYS A 81 18.77 0.10 9.29
N VAL A 82 17.75 -0.40 8.61
CA VAL A 82 17.27 -1.78 8.79
C VAL A 82 17.95 -2.70 7.79
N ASP A 83 18.60 -3.75 8.31
CA ASP A 83 19.20 -4.83 7.49
C ASP A 83 18.10 -5.47 6.63
N PRO A 84 18.36 -5.69 5.32
CA PRO A 84 17.42 -6.36 4.43
C PRO A 84 16.80 -7.65 4.98
N SER A 85 17.55 -8.48 5.72
CA SER A 85 17.03 -9.74 6.27
C SER A 85 15.96 -9.53 7.34
N GLU A 86 16.01 -8.39 8.03
CA GLU A 86 15.20 -8.13 9.23
C GLU A 86 13.95 -7.28 8.96
N LYS A 87 13.77 -6.82 7.72
CA LYS A 87 12.68 -5.93 7.30
C LYS A 87 11.29 -6.45 7.66
N THR A 88 11.07 -7.75 7.61
CA THR A 88 9.79 -8.40 7.96
C THR A 88 9.48 -8.32 9.46
N LEU A 89 10.51 -8.29 10.32
CA LEU A 89 10.36 -8.18 11.77
C LEU A 89 10.25 -6.72 12.23
N PHE A 90 10.80 -5.77 11.47
CA PHE A 90 10.84 -4.36 11.83
C PHE A 90 9.47 -3.74 12.12
N TRP A 91 8.41 -4.21 11.45
CA TRP A 91 7.04 -3.74 11.71
C TRP A 91 6.63 -3.92 13.17
N LYS A 92 7.11 -4.99 13.84
CA LYS A 92 6.83 -5.23 15.26
C LYS A 92 7.49 -4.19 16.16
N THR A 93 8.70 -3.75 15.84
CA THR A 93 9.37 -2.66 16.59
C THR A 93 8.59 -1.36 16.47
N ILE A 94 8.09 -1.05 15.29
CA ILE A 94 7.25 0.14 15.10
C ILE A 94 5.94 0.02 15.90
N GLU A 95 5.24 -1.11 15.81
CA GLU A 95 3.99 -1.35 16.57
C GLU A 95 4.22 -1.27 18.09
N LEU A 96 5.36 -1.73 18.58
CA LEU A 96 5.74 -1.70 19.99
C LEU A 96 5.96 -0.28 20.51
N ARG A 97 6.50 0.61 19.68
CA ARG A 97 6.90 1.98 20.06
C ARG A 97 5.86 3.03 19.70
N ALA A 98 5.02 2.78 18.71
CA ALA A 98 4.01 3.72 18.25
C ALA A 98 2.90 3.93 19.29
N PRO A 99 2.46 5.18 19.51
CA PRO A 99 1.30 5.46 20.34
C PRO A 99 0.02 4.88 19.69
N LYS A 100 -0.95 4.47 20.51
CA LYS A 100 -2.17 3.80 20.06
C LYS A 100 -2.96 4.63 19.03
N GLU A 101 -2.88 5.95 19.12
CA GLU A 101 -3.55 6.90 18.23
C GLU A 101 -3.02 6.84 16.79
N LEU A 102 -1.76 6.44 16.61
CA LEU A 102 -1.14 6.23 15.29
C LEU A 102 -1.34 4.81 14.76
N LEU A 103 -1.87 3.91 15.58
CA LEU A 103 -2.13 2.53 15.22
C LEU A 103 -3.61 2.31 14.87
N ALA A 104 -3.84 1.32 14.02
CA ALA A 104 -5.16 0.75 13.78
C ALA A 104 -5.05 -0.78 13.80
N LYS A 105 -6.18 -1.45 13.99
CA LYS A 105 -6.23 -2.91 14.01
C LYS A 105 -5.75 -3.48 12.67
N ASN A 106 -4.80 -4.40 12.72
CA ASN A 106 -4.40 -5.19 11.55
C ASN A 106 -5.59 -5.99 11.03
N ARG A 107 -5.75 -6.02 9.71
CA ARG A 107 -6.93 -6.60 9.06
C ARG A 107 -6.73 -8.06 8.67
N GLY A 108 -5.53 -8.60 8.87
CA GLY A 108 -5.17 -9.97 8.54
C GLY A 108 -3.65 -10.13 8.57
N PRO A 109 -3.14 -11.34 8.30
CA PRO A 109 -1.70 -11.64 8.37
C PRO A 109 -0.86 -10.79 7.41
N ASN A 110 -1.43 -10.43 6.25
CA ASN A 110 -0.77 -9.63 5.21
C ASN A 110 -1.36 -8.21 5.08
N ARG A 111 -2.14 -7.76 6.06
CA ARG A 111 -2.84 -6.47 6.06
C ARG A 111 -2.47 -5.70 7.31
N ILE A 112 -1.22 -5.25 7.33
CA ILE A 112 -0.56 -4.62 8.48
C ILE A 112 -0.69 -3.11 8.36
N HIS A 113 -1.26 -2.46 9.37
CA HIS A 113 -1.52 -1.01 9.36
C HIS A 113 -0.24 -0.19 9.16
N VAL A 114 0.82 -0.54 9.89
CA VAL A 114 2.11 0.15 9.80
C VAL A 114 2.71 0.06 8.40
N GLU A 115 2.58 -1.10 7.74
CA GLU A 115 3.04 -1.29 6.37
C GLU A 115 2.26 -0.38 5.40
N TYR A 116 0.96 -0.18 5.62
CA TYR A 116 0.16 0.74 4.81
C TYR A 116 0.59 2.20 4.99
N CYS A 117 0.90 2.62 6.22
CA CYS A 117 1.47 3.95 6.46
C CYS A 117 2.81 4.11 5.73
N PHE A 118 3.70 3.12 5.83
CA PHE A 118 4.97 3.09 5.10
C PHE A 118 4.77 3.20 3.58
N ARG A 119 3.85 2.40 3.01
CA ARG A 119 3.50 2.44 1.58
C ARG A 119 2.88 3.77 1.18
N LEU A 120 2.03 4.38 2.01
CA LEU A 120 1.44 5.71 1.74
C LEU A 120 2.51 6.80 1.68
N ALA A 121 3.52 6.74 2.56
CA ALA A 121 4.69 7.62 2.47
C ALA A 121 5.58 7.34 1.23
N GLY A 122 5.26 6.26 0.49
CA GLY A 122 5.54 5.99 -0.92
C GLY A 122 5.47 7.21 -1.83
N TYR A 123 4.36 7.90 -1.67
CA TYR A 123 3.81 8.87 -2.60
C TYR A 123 4.15 10.29 -2.15
N PRO A 124 4.26 11.26 -3.08
CA PRO A 124 4.46 12.63 -2.66
C PRO A 124 3.23 13.13 -1.86
N LYS A 125 3.49 13.93 -0.81
CA LYS A 125 2.51 14.23 0.25
C LYS A 125 1.22 14.85 -0.30
N LYS A 126 1.36 15.72 -1.31
CA LYS A 126 0.24 16.44 -1.94
C LYS A 126 -0.72 15.46 -2.63
N GLU A 127 -0.19 14.44 -3.28
CA GLU A 127 -0.89 13.40 -4.01
C GLU A 127 -1.53 12.41 -3.03
N ALA A 128 -0.76 11.97 -2.02
CA ALA A 128 -1.26 11.12 -0.94
C ALA A 128 -2.50 11.70 -0.25
N SER A 129 -2.54 13.02 -0.11
CA SER A 129 -3.64 13.76 0.54
C SER A 129 -4.89 13.94 -0.34
N LYS A 130 -4.87 13.54 -1.63
CA LYS A 130 -6.05 13.64 -2.51
C LYS A 130 -7.09 12.56 -2.23
N MET A 131 -6.68 11.46 -1.62
CA MET A 131 -7.53 10.33 -1.24
C MET A 131 -7.57 10.23 0.28
N LYS A 132 -8.75 9.96 0.86
CA LYS A 132 -8.84 9.72 2.30
C LYS A 132 -8.30 8.34 2.64
N TRP A 133 -8.10 8.11 3.95
CA TRP A 133 -7.45 6.88 4.41
C TRP A 133 -8.26 5.64 4.04
N SER A 134 -9.59 5.74 4.04
CA SER A 134 -10.45 4.62 3.67
C SER A 134 -10.30 4.17 2.22
N GLU A 135 -9.90 5.08 1.34
CA GLU A 135 -9.63 4.82 -0.07
C GLU A 135 -8.26 4.15 -0.23
N TRP A 136 -7.23 4.65 0.47
CA TRP A 136 -5.92 4.02 0.51
C TRP A 136 -5.97 2.58 1.02
N VAL A 137 -6.70 2.37 2.11
CA VAL A 137 -6.85 1.03 2.66
C VAL A 137 -7.60 0.11 1.69
N TYR A 138 -8.61 0.62 0.96
CA TYR A 138 -9.29 -0.17 -0.06
C TYR A 138 -8.32 -0.60 -1.19
N VAL A 139 -7.43 0.29 -1.62
CA VAL A 139 -6.39 -0.01 -2.61
C VAL A 139 -5.40 -1.04 -2.07
N PHE A 140 -4.85 -0.86 -0.87
CA PHE A 140 -3.84 -1.76 -0.31
C PHE A 140 -4.39 -3.11 0.16
N ASP A 141 -5.68 -3.19 0.49
CA ASP A 141 -6.37 -4.45 0.80
C ASP A 141 -6.70 -5.27 -0.46
N SER A 142 -6.56 -4.70 -1.66
CA SER A 142 -6.92 -5.36 -2.92
C SER A 142 -5.96 -6.50 -3.28
N PRO A 143 -6.45 -7.70 -3.65
CA PRO A 143 -5.61 -8.86 -3.97
C PRO A 143 -4.51 -8.57 -5.02
N ALA A 144 -4.86 -7.89 -6.12
CA ALA A 144 -3.91 -7.53 -7.18
C ALA A 144 -2.85 -6.46 -6.81
N ILE A 145 -2.92 -5.89 -5.60
CA ILE A 145 -2.14 -4.72 -5.15
C ILE A 145 -1.48 -4.95 -3.79
N ASN A 146 -2.05 -5.83 -2.96
CA ASN A 146 -1.53 -6.16 -1.65
C ASN A 146 -0.08 -6.68 -1.80
N ARG A 147 0.86 -6.03 -1.10
CA ARG A 147 2.31 -6.32 -1.15
C ARG A 147 2.98 -6.21 -2.54
N GLU A 148 2.27 -5.74 -3.56
CA GLU A 148 2.82 -5.56 -4.89
C GLU A 148 3.51 -4.19 -5.00
N THR A 149 4.83 -4.17 -4.83
CA THR A 149 5.61 -2.92 -4.86
C THR A 149 5.68 -2.29 -6.26
N ARG A 150 5.49 -3.08 -7.32
CA ARG A 150 5.46 -2.59 -8.70
C ARG A 150 4.22 -1.73 -8.95
N PHE A 151 3.11 -2.04 -8.28
CA PHE A 151 1.93 -1.18 -8.25
C PHE A 151 2.26 0.20 -7.70
N ASP A 152 3.01 0.29 -6.59
CA ASP A 152 3.30 1.58 -5.97
C ASP A 152 4.12 2.50 -6.90
N LYS A 153 5.05 1.92 -7.66
CA LYS A 153 5.82 2.63 -8.69
C LYS A 153 4.92 3.13 -9.81
N TRP A 154 4.10 2.25 -10.38
CA TRP A 154 3.18 2.59 -11.46
C TRP A 154 2.15 3.64 -11.03
N PHE A 155 1.51 3.44 -9.88
CA PHE A 155 0.44 4.31 -9.40
C PHE A 155 0.96 5.69 -9.05
N LYS A 156 2.19 5.80 -8.54
CA LYS A 156 2.84 7.10 -8.30
C LYS A 156 2.95 7.94 -9.57
N LEU A 157 3.31 7.33 -10.71
CA LEU A 157 3.36 8.01 -12.01
C LEU A 157 1.95 8.43 -12.45
N LYS A 158 0.98 7.51 -12.37
CA LYS A 158 -0.42 7.81 -12.72
C LYS A 158 -1.04 8.94 -11.90
N MET A 159 -0.71 9.03 -10.62
CA MET A 159 -1.19 10.12 -9.76
C MET A 159 -0.64 11.49 -10.15
N GLN A 160 0.53 11.54 -10.78
CA GLN A 160 1.14 12.77 -11.27
C GLN A 160 0.50 13.21 -12.59
N ASP A 161 0.25 12.26 -13.49
CA ASP A 161 -0.26 12.53 -14.84
C ASP A 161 -1.77 12.79 -14.88
N GLU A 162 -2.56 12.08 -14.08
CA GLU A 162 -4.03 12.03 -14.20
C GLU A 162 -4.73 12.30 -12.86
N SER A 163 -4.29 13.38 -12.21
CA SER A 163 -4.58 13.58 -10.78
C SER A 163 -6.05 13.91 -10.46
N GLU A 164 -6.80 14.40 -11.44
CA GLU A 164 -8.25 14.64 -11.42
C GLU A 164 -9.08 13.34 -11.38
N LEU A 165 -8.49 12.22 -11.81
CA LEU A 165 -9.12 10.90 -11.77
C LEU A 165 -8.99 10.23 -10.40
N LEU A 166 -8.27 10.81 -9.44
CA LEU A 166 -8.07 10.26 -8.08
C LEU A 166 -9.29 10.40 -7.15
N LYS A 167 -10.50 10.48 -7.71
CA LYS A 167 -11.75 10.46 -6.95
C LYS A 167 -12.05 9.05 -6.47
N ARG A 168 -12.64 8.93 -5.27
CA ARG A 168 -13.01 7.64 -4.65
C ARG A 168 -13.74 6.68 -5.60
N LYS A 169 -14.72 7.16 -6.38
CA LYS A 169 -15.49 6.32 -7.31
C LYS A 169 -14.58 5.71 -8.38
N ASN A 170 -13.66 6.51 -8.91
CA ASN A 170 -12.79 6.14 -10.02
C ASN A 170 -11.73 5.13 -9.59
N VAL A 171 -11.03 5.42 -8.49
CA VAL A 171 -10.01 4.50 -7.95
C VAL A 171 -10.62 3.16 -7.58
N ARG A 172 -11.84 3.16 -7.00
CA ARG A 172 -12.53 1.91 -6.69
C ARG A 172 -12.90 1.11 -7.93
N LEU A 173 -13.40 1.78 -8.97
CA LEU A 173 -13.73 1.13 -10.23
C LEU A 173 -12.48 0.55 -10.90
N PHE A 174 -11.37 1.30 -10.91
CA PHE A 174 -10.08 0.80 -11.39
C PHE A 174 -9.68 -0.51 -10.69
N VAL A 175 -9.69 -0.52 -9.35
CA VAL A 175 -9.35 -1.72 -8.55
C VAL A 175 -10.31 -2.88 -8.84
N GLN A 176 -11.59 -2.60 -9.05
CA GLN A 176 -12.56 -3.63 -9.47
C GLN A 176 -12.21 -4.21 -10.84
N CYS A 177 -11.97 -3.35 -11.85
CA CYS A 177 -11.54 -3.78 -13.17
C CYS A 177 -10.26 -4.62 -13.10
N LEU A 178 -9.27 -4.18 -12.32
CA LEU A 178 -8.01 -4.90 -12.17
C LEU A 178 -8.19 -6.29 -11.54
N ASN A 179 -8.89 -6.39 -10.41
CA ASN A 179 -9.14 -7.67 -9.76
C ASN A 179 -9.97 -8.60 -10.63
N THR A 180 -10.98 -8.07 -11.33
CA THR A 180 -11.78 -8.85 -12.28
C THR A 180 -10.89 -9.39 -13.40
N MET A 181 -10.06 -8.53 -14.00
CA MET A 181 -9.18 -8.87 -15.12
C MET A 181 -8.10 -9.88 -14.75
N LEU A 182 -7.53 -9.80 -13.55
CA LEU A 182 -6.53 -10.77 -13.09
C LEU A 182 -7.17 -12.05 -12.54
N GLY A 183 -8.42 -11.98 -12.05
CA GLY A 183 -9.20 -13.18 -11.71
C GLY A 183 -8.58 -14.07 -10.63
N GLY A 184 -7.69 -13.52 -9.79
CA GLY A 184 -6.94 -14.29 -8.80
C GLY A 184 -5.60 -14.83 -9.30
N ALA A 185 -5.14 -14.45 -10.49
CA ALA A 185 -3.76 -14.69 -10.91
C ALA A 185 -2.77 -14.05 -9.92
N GLU A 186 -1.72 -14.80 -9.57
CA GLU A 186 -0.64 -14.31 -8.73
C GLU A 186 0.18 -13.31 -9.54
N THR A 187 0.30 -12.06 -9.06
CA THR A 187 1.02 -11.02 -9.80
C THR A 187 2.51 -11.33 -9.93
N ALA A 188 3.04 -12.21 -9.07
CA ALA A 188 4.42 -12.69 -9.13
C ALA A 188 4.73 -13.50 -10.40
N ASP A 189 3.73 -14.11 -11.03
CA ASP A 189 3.89 -14.88 -12.27
C ASP A 189 4.02 -13.97 -13.51
N LEU A 190 3.76 -12.67 -13.36
CA LEU A 190 3.85 -11.68 -14.42
C LEU A 190 5.15 -10.89 -14.30
N SER A 191 5.82 -10.69 -15.44
CA SER A 191 6.89 -9.70 -15.56
C SER A 191 6.37 -8.28 -15.33
N ASP A 192 7.29 -7.33 -15.12
CA ASP A 192 6.95 -5.93 -14.86
C ASP A 192 6.13 -5.33 -16.02
N ASP A 193 6.52 -5.62 -17.27
CA ASP A 193 5.83 -5.11 -18.46
C ASP A 193 4.43 -5.71 -18.61
N GLU A 194 4.26 -7.02 -18.39
CA GLU A 194 2.97 -7.70 -18.42
C GLU A 194 2.01 -7.15 -17.36
N LEU A 195 2.51 -6.95 -16.14
CA LEU A 195 1.74 -6.40 -15.05
C LEU A 195 1.38 -4.93 -15.29
N TYR A 196 2.29 -4.14 -15.87
CA TYR A 196 2.02 -2.74 -16.21
C TYR A 196 1.02 -2.62 -17.36
N ARG A 197 1.05 -3.50 -18.36
CA ARG A 197 -0.01 -3.61 -19.37
C ARG A 197 -1.37 -3.86 -18.71
N CYS A 198 -1.41 -4.77 -17.74
CA CYS A 198 -2.62 -5.01 -16.95
C CYS A 198 -3.10 -3.74 -16.22
N TYR A 199 -2.22 -3.06 -15.48
CA TYR A 199 -2.60 -1.84 -14.78
C TYR A 199 -3.11 -0.74 -15.71
N ASN A 200 -2.42 -0.52 -16.82
CA ASN A 200 -2.83 0.45 -17.84
C ASN A 200 -4.19 0.09 -18.44
N ALA A 201 -4.43 -1.17 -18.79
CA ALA A 201 -5.70 -1.60 -19.34
C ALA A 201 -6.85 -1.46 -18.34
N ALA A 202 -6.67 -1.88 -17.08
CA ALA A 202 -7.67 -1.71 -16.05
C ALA A 202 -7.99 -0.22 -15.79
N TRP A 203 -6.97 0.64 -15.83
CA TRP A 203 -7.14 2.09 -15.71
C TRP A 203 -7.98 2.66 -16.86
N GLU A 204 -7.62 2.35 -18.09
CA GLU A 204 -8.34 2.84 -19.29
C GLU A 204 -9.76 2.29 -19.38
N VAL A 205 -10.00 1.02 -19.03
CA VAL A 205 -11.36 0.47 -18.92
C VAL A 205 -12.18 1.27 -17.92
N SER A 206 -11.63 1.51 -16.72
CA SER A 206 -12.35 2.26 -15.68
C SER A 206 -12.65 3.69 -16.12
N LYS A 207 -11.70 4.35 -16.77
CA LYS A 207 -11.82 5.71 -17.32
C LYS A 207 -12.92 5.77 -18.37
N ARG A 208 -12.94 4.84 -19.32
CA ARG A 208 -13.96 4.75 -20.38
C ARG A 208 -15.37 4.57 -19.81
N ILE A 209 -15.52 3.75 -18.78
CA ILE A 209 -16.80 3.54 -18.07
C ILE A 209 -17.27 4.84 -17.40
N ILE A 210 -16.34 5.60 -16.78
CA ILE A 210 -16.64 6.88 -16.13
C ILE A 210 -17.04 7.93 -17.15
N GLU A 211 -16.30 8.06 -18.25
CA GLU A 211 -16.57 9.02 -19.34
C GLU A 211 -17.94 8.80 -19.98
N LYS A 212 -18.35 7.54 -20.13
CA LYS A 212 -19.68 7.18 -20.63
C LYS A 212 -20.80 7.36 -19.60
N ASN A 213 -20.47 7.83 -18.38
CA ASN A 213 -21.40 8.04 -17.26
C ASN A 213 -22.33 6.83 -17.01
N MET A 214 -21.77 5.61 -17.08
CA MET A 214 -22.55 4.39 -16.92
C MET A 214 -23.18 4.28 -15.53
N ASP A 215 -24.42 3.79 -15.51
CA ASP A 215 -25.10 3.41 -14.27
C ASP A 215 -24.51 2.11 -13.67
N LYS A 216 -25.00 1.74 -12.47
CA LYS A 216 -24.49 0.58 -11.75
C LYS A 216 -24.73 -0.75 -12.49
N ASN A 217 -25.81 -0.89 -13.24
CA ASN A 217 -26.14 -2.12 -13.95
C ASN A 217 -25.18 -2.29 -15.14
N LYS A 218 -24.99 -1.23 -15.92
CA LYS A 218 -24.02 -1.21 -17.03
C LYS A 218 -22.59 -1.44 -16.55
N ILE A 219 -22.19 -0.87 -15.42
CA ILE A 219 -20.87 -1.14 -14.82
C ILE A 219 -20.73 -2.65 -14.52
N LYS A 220 -21.75 -3.25 -13.89
CA LYS A 220 -21.74 -4.67 -13.56
C LYS A 220 -21.64 -5.55 -14.82
N GLU A 221 -22.42 -5.26 -15.85
CA GLU A 221 -22.37 -5.96 -17.14
C GLU A 221 -20.98 -5.87 -17.79
N ASN A 222 -20.34 -4.70 -17.75
CA ASN A 222 -18.98 -4.53 -18.28
C ASN A 222 -17.93 -5.32 -17.47
N LEU A 223 -18.06 -5.38 -16.13
CA LEU A 223 -17.21 -6.22 -15.30
C LEU A 223 -17.44 -7.72 -15.58
N GLU A 224 -18.68 -8.15 -15.78
CA GLU A 224 -19.01 -9.52 -16.17
C GLU A 224 -18.44 -9.88 -17.55
N ASN A 225 -18.47 -8.95 -18.50
CA ASN A 225 -17.86 -9.14 -19.82
C ASN A 225 -16.33 -9.26 -19.72
N LEU A 226 -15.69 -8.38 -18.95
CA LEU A 226 -14.25 -8.45 -18.67
C LEU A 226 -13.86 -9.79 -18.04
N MET A 227 -14.69 -10.34 -17.16
CA MET A 227 -14.48 -11.65 -16.54
C MET A 227 -14.60 -12.81 -17.55
N LYS A 228 -15.51 -12.71 -18.52
CA LYS A 228 -15.76 -13.74 -19.54
C LYS A 228 -14.70 -13.72 -20.64
N ASN A 229 -14.12 -12.55 -20.95
CA ASN A 229 -13.15 -12.38 -22.02
C ASN A 229 -11.71 -12.62 -21.56
N ARG A 230 -11.44 -13.76 -20.90
CA ARG A 230 -10.09 -14.10 -20.40
C ARG A 230 -9.07 -14.21 -21.52
N ASN A 231 -9.48 -14.64 -22.71
CA ASN A 231 -8.60 -14.72 -23.87
C ASN A 231 -8.05 -13.34 -24.26
N ASP A 232 -8.88 -12.29 -24.25
CA ASP A 232 -8.41 -10.92 -24.52
C ASP A 232 -7.39 -10.46 -23.46
N VAL A 233 -7.54 -10.88 -22.20
CA VAL A 233 -6.54 -10.60 -21.15
C VAL A 233 -5.23 -11.32 -21.44
N GLY A 234 -5.28 -12.59 -21.87
CA GLY A 234 -4.10 -13.33 -22.30
C GLY A 234 -3.41 -12.68 -23.50
N GLU A 235 -4.17 -12.28 -24.52
CA GLU A 235 -3.65 -11.53 -25.68
C GLU A 235 -3.01 -10.20 -25.27
N LEU A 236 -3.61 -9.48 -24.31
CA LEU A 236 -3.04 -8.24 -23.78
C LEU A 236 -1.72 -8.50 -23.04
N ILE A 237 -1.66 -9.53 -22.20
CA ILE A 237 -0.45 -9.92 -21.46
C ILE A 237 0.68 -10.27 -22.44
N MET A 238 0.39 -11.08 -23.46
CA MET A 238 1.33 -11.47 -24.52
C MET A 238 1.62 -10.36 -25.54
N GLU A 239 1.05 -9.16 -25.37
CA GLU A 239 1.20 -8.02 -26.28
C GLU A 239 0.66 -8.27 -27.71
N SER A 240 -0.16 -9.30 -27.89
CA SER A 240 -0.84 -9.61 -29.14
C SER A 240 -1.94 -8.59 -29.49
N ILE A 241 -2.43 -7.83 -28.51
CA ILE A 241 -3.36 -6.71 -28.71
C ILE A 241 -2.94 -5.49 -27.89
N SER A 242 -3.21 -4.30 -28.42
CA SER A 242 -2.96 -3.05 -27.71
C SER A 242 -3.96 -2.83 -26.57
N VAL A 243 -3.59 -2.02 -25.57
CA VAL A 243 -4.51 -1.56 -24.50
C VAL A 243 -5.76 -0.91 -25.11
N LYS A 244 -5.62 -0.14 -26.18
CA LYS A 244 -6.72 0.54 -26.84
C LYS A 244 -7.71 -0.45 -27.47
N ASP A 245 -7.19 -1.48 -28.13
CA ASP A 245 -8.01 -2.53 -28.74
C ASP A 245 -8.71 -3.38 -27.68
N PHE A 246 -7.99 -3.72 -26.60
CA PHE A 246 -8.56 -4.41 -25.45
C PHE A 246 -9.74 -3.64 -24.83
N VAL A 247 -9.58 -2.34 -24.57
CA VAL A 247 -10.65 -1.47 -24.04
C VAL A 247 -11.85 -1.43 -24.99
N LYS A 248 -11.61 -1.35 -26.30
CA LYS A 248 -12.68 -1.34 -27.32
C LYS A 248 -13.48 -2.65 -27.33
N ARG A 249 -12.81 -3.79 -27.16
CA ARG A 249 -13.46 -5.12 -27.08
C ARG A 249 -14.22 -5.33 -25.78
N THR A 250 -13.71 -4.76 -24.70
CA THR A 250 -14.23 -4.98 -23.34
C THR A 250 -15.40 -4.05 -23.01
N VAL A 251 -15.30 -2.76 -23.35
CA VAL A 251 -16.25 -1.74 -22.89
C VAL A 251 -17.36 -1.51 -23.91
N LYS A 252 -18.49 -2.19 -23.71
CA LYS A 252 -19.70 -2.07 -24.54
C LYS A 252 -20.51 -0.83 -24.16
N ASN A 253 -21.42 -0.39 -25.04
CA ASN A 253 -22.31 0.77 -24.81
C ASN A 253 -23.56 0.38 -24.02
#